data_AF-A0A659GPB9-F1
#
_entry.id   AF-A0A659GPB9-F1
#
_cell.length_a   1.000
_cell.length_b   1.000
_cell.length_c   1.000
_cell.angle_alpha   90.00
_cell.angle_beta   90.00
_cell.angle_gamma   90.00
#
_symmetry.space_group_name_H-M   'P 1'
#
loop_
_entity.id
_entity.type
_entity.pdbx_description
1 polymer ?
#
loop_
_entity_poly.entity_id
_entity_poly.type
_entity_poly.pdbx_seq_one_letter_code
_entity_poly.pdbx_strand_id
1 'polypeptide(L)' 'MTQTDLDLIAESYQKALFLPKRRKNETLVSLMNQLEHRYSTFIINPIGEDLEREEVRLYKEISNARDFS' A
#
# COMPACT_ATOMS: atom_id res chain seq x y z
N MET A 1 -4.77 -14.59 9.19
CA MET A 1 -5.52 -13.64 8.32
C MET A 1 -4.98 -13.82 6.92
N THR A 2 -5.87 -13.88 5.91
CA THR A 2 -5.66 -14.63 4.66
C THR A 2 -5.21 -13.75 3.49
N GLN A 3 -4.61 -14.36 2.46
CA GLN A 3 -4.27 -13.75 1.16
C GLN A 3 -5.39 -12.85 0.60
N THR A 4 -6.65 -13.23 0.85
CA THR A 4 -7.85 -12.48 0.44
C THR A 4 -7.85 -11.01 0.85
N ASP A 5 -7.35 -10.67 2.04
CA ASP A 5 -7.30 -9.27 2.49
C ASP A 5 -6.28 -8.44 1.69
N LEU A 6 -5.14 -9.06 1.35
CA LEU A 6 -4.09 -8.41 0.57
C LEU A 6 -4.54 -8.16 -0.87
N ASP A 7 -5.25 -9.13 -1.46
CA ASP A 7 -5.84 -9.02 -2.79
C ASP A 7 -6.86 -7.87 -2.87
N LEU A 8 -7.69 -7.69 -1.83
CA LEU A 8 -8.66 -6.59 -1.75
C LEU A 8 -7.97 -5.22 -1.64
N ILE A 9 -6.86 -5.14 -0.90
CA ILE A 9 -6.06 -3.92 -0.81
C ILE A 9 -5.43 -3.60 -2.17
N ALA A 10 -4.89 -4.61 -2.85
CA ALA A 10 -4.31 -4.46 -4.19
C ALA A 10 -5.35 -4.00 -5.23
N GLU A 11 -6.56 -4.58 -5.22
CA GLU A 11 -7.65 -4.15 -6.09
C GLU A 11 -8.07 -2.70 -5.79
N SER A 12 -8.18 -2.36 -4.51
CA SER A 12 -8.51 -0.99 -4.07
C SER A 12 -7.44 0.02 -4.50
N TYR A 13 -6.17 -0.37 -4.46
CA TYR A 13 -5.07 0.43 -4.98
C TYR A 13 -5.22 0.72 -6.48
N GLN A 14 -5.52 -0.29 -7.30
CA GLN A 14 -5.74 -0.08 -8.74
C GLN A 14 -6.87 0.91 -9.00
N LYS A 15 -7.98 0.81 -8.26
CA LYS A 15 -9.09 1.78 -8.36
C LYS A 15 -8.68 3.19 -7.93
N ALA A 16 -7.84 3.32 -6.90
CA ALA A 16 -7.39 4.60 -6.39
C ALA A 16 -6.55 5.40 -7.40
N LEU A 17 -5.82 4.72 -8.29
CA LEU A 17 -4.98 5.37 -9.32
C LEU A 17 -5.79 6.24 -10.29
N PHE A 18 -7.08 5.97 -10.46
CA PHE A 18 -7.98 6.73 -11.34
C PHE A 18 -8.75 7.86 -10.62
N LEU A 19 -8.54 8.04 -9.32
CA LEU A 19 -9.20 9.10 -8.55
C LEU A 19 -8.53 10.47 -8.78
N PRO A 20 -9.27 11.59 -8.61
CA PRO A 20 -8.68 12.92 -8.57
C PRO A 20 -7.62 13.04 -7.47
N LYS A 21 -6.53 13.80 -7.73
CA LYS A 21 -5.32 13.88 -6.88
C LYS A 21 -5.58 13.88 -5.37
N ARG A 22 -6.45 14.79 -4.88
CA ARG A 22 -6.78 14.89 -3.45
C ARG A 22 -7.34 13.57 -2.88
N ARG A 23 -8.37 13.02 -3.55
CA ARG A 23 -9.02 11.77 -3.14
C ARG A 23 -8.08 10.57 -3.32
N LYS A 24 -7.30 10.54 -4.40
CA LYS A 24 -6.26 9.52 -4.61
C LYS A 24 -5.33 9.48 -3.40
N ASN A 25 -4.72 10.60 -3.02
CA ASN A 25 -3.78 10.63 -1.90
C ASN A 25 -4.42 10.22 -0.56
N GLU A 26 -5.65 10.67 -0.27
CA GLU A 26 -6.40 10.23 0.93
C GLU A 26 -6.61 8.71 0.94
N THR A 27 -7.02 8.14 -0.20
CA THR A 27 -7.21 6.69 -0.34
C THR A 27 -5.90 5.93 -0.21
N LEU A 28 -4.81 6.38 -0.85
CA LEU A 28 -3.50 5.72 -0.76
C LEU A 28 -2.99 5.68 0.70
N VAL A 29 -3.13 6.79 1.45
CA VAL A 29 -2.78 6.82 2.89
C VAL A 29 -3.63 5.83 3.68
N SER A 30 -4.93 5.74 3.42
CA SER A 30 -5.80 4.78 4.09
C SER A 30 -5.38 3.32 3.81
N LEU A 31 -4.98 3.00 2.58
CA LEU A 31 -4.50 1.66 2.20
C LEU A 31 -3.15 1.34 2.87
N MET A 32 -2.24 2.31 2.94
CA MET A 32 -0.98 2.16 3.69
C MET A 32 -1.26 1.82 5.16
N ASN A 33 -2.12 2.58 5.83
CA ASN A 33 -2.48 2.31 7.23
C ASN A 33 -3.07 0.91 7.44
N GLN A 34 -3.84 0.39 6.47
CA GLN A 34 -4.37 -0.98 6.52
C GLN A 34 -3.25 -2.01 6.43
N LEU A 35 -2.28 -1.82 5.54
CA LEU A 35 -1.12 -2.70 5.41
C LEU A 35 -0.25 -2.66 6.68
N GLU A 36 -0.03 -1.48 7.25
CA GLU A 36 0.74 -1.32 8.50
C GLU A 36 0.07 -2.05 9.67
N HIS A 37 -1.23 -1.84 9.85
CA HIS A 37 -1.96 -2.42 10.97
C HIS A 37 -2.10 -3.94 10.86
N ARG A 38 -2.28 -4.46 9.65
CA ARG A 38 -2.56 -5.89 9.42
C ARG A 38 -1.31 -6.73 9.24
N TYR A 39 -0.25 -6.18 8.64
CA TYR A 39 0.92 -6.95 8.24
C TYR A 39 2.25 -6.34 8.73
N SER A 40 2.20 -5.27 9.53
CA SER A 40 3.39 -4.60 10.07
C SER A 40 4.38 -4.18 8.96
N THR A 41 3.86 -3.62 7.86
CA THR A 41 4.64 -3.21 6.68
C THR A 41 5.33 -1.85 6.82
N PHE A 42 5.17 -1.16 7.95
CA PHE A 42 5.93 0.07 8.23
C PHE A 42 7.38 -0.29 8.56
N ILE A 43 8.19 -0.46 7.52
CA ILE A 43 9.60 -0.80 7.62
C ILE A 43 10.42 0.37 7.09
N ILE A 44 11.32 0.89 7.91
CA ILE A 44 12.24 1.95 7.52
C ILE A 44 13.36 1.30 6.67
N ASN A 45 13.45 1.67 5.39
CA ASN A 45 14.40 1.12 4.41
C ASN A 45 14.33 -0.41 4.27
N PRO A 46 13.24 -0.96 3.70
CA PRO A 46 13.11 -2.41 3.50
C PRO A 46 14.22 -2.93 2.56
N ILE A 47 14.87 -4.03 2.94
CA ILE A 47 15.97 -4.68 2.19
C ILE A 47 15.74 -6.19 2.10
N GLY A 48 16.36 -6.84 1.11
CA GLY A 48 16.44 -8.31 1.02
C GLY A 48 15.10 -9.01 1.22
N GLU A 49 15.02 -9.80 2.30
CA GLU A 49 13.86 -10.61 2.71
C GLU A 49 12.57 -9.78 2.92
N ASP A 50 12.67 -8.51 3.32
CA ASP A 50 11.48 -7.65 3.47
C ASP A 50 10.79 -7.42 2.12
N LEU A 51 11.56 -7.31 1.04
CA LEU A 51 11.03 -7.09 -0.31
C LEU A 51 10.50 -8.38 -0.94
N GLU A 52 10.74 -9.55 -0.34
CA GLU A 52 10.14 -10.81 -0.76
C GLU A 52 8.69 -10.95 -0.32
N ARG A 53 8.28 -10.17 0.70
CA ARG A 53 6.90 -10.11 1.21
C ARG A 53 6.01 -9.27 0.27
N GLU A 54 4.93 -9.87 -0.21
CA GLU A 54 3.98 -9.22 -1.13
C GLU A 54 3.39 -7.94 -0.54
N GLU A 55 3.04 -7.96 0.74
CA GLU A 55 2.47 -6.82 1.45
C GLU A 55 3.44 -5.62 1.55
N VAL A 56 4.75 -5.89 1.67
CA VAL A 56 5.78 -4.84 1.78
C VAL A 56 6.02 -4.23 0.40
N ARG A 57 6.03 -5.04 -0.66
CA ARG A 57 6.08 -4.54 -2.03
C ARG A 57 4.89 -3.65 -2.34
N LEU A 58 3.68 -4.10 -2.03
CA LEU A 58 2.46 -3.33 -2.24
C LEU A 58 2.48 -2.02 -1.45
N TYR A 59 2.89 -2.06 -0.18
CA TYR A 59 3.05 -0.85 0.65
C TYR A 59 4.01 0.17 0.00
N LYS A 60 5.15 -0.29 -0.52
CA LYS A 60 6.13 0.54 -1.24
C LYS A 60 5.56 1.13 -2.52
N GLU A 61 4.84 0.35 -3.32
CA GLU A 61 4.17 0.83 -4.54
C GLU A 61 3.13 1.90 -4.26
N ILE A 62 2.30 1.70 -3.23
CA ILE A 62 1.30 2.68 -2.79
C ILE A 62 1.99 3.95 -2.31
N SER A 63 3.06 3.83 -1.51
CA SER A 63 3.85 4.96 -1.03
C SER A 63 4.44 5.79 -2.18
N ASN A 64 5.02 5.13 -3.19
CA ASN A 64 5.59 5.78 -4.38
C ASN A 64 4.53 6.43 -5.29
N ALA A 65 3.30 5.90 -5.31
CA ALA A 65 2.22 6.44 -6.11
C ALA A 65 1.57 7.70 -5.52
N ARG A 66 1.92 8.07 -4.29
CA ARG A 66 1.49 9.31 -3.65
C ARG A 66 2.22 10.48 -4.28
N ASP A 67 1.43 11.49 -4.62
CA ASP A 67 1.96 12.73 -5.18
C ASP A 67 2.08 13.78 -4.07
N PHE A 68 3.31 14.13 -3.69
CA PHE A 68 3.61 15.11 -2.65
C PHE A 68 3.79 16.54 -3.18
N SER A 69 3.63 16.73 -4.51
CA SER A 69 3.74 18.03 -5.17
C SER A 69 2.51 18.93 -5.02
#